data_AF-A0A0W0YUN4-F1
#
_entry.id   AF-A0A0W0YUN4-F1
#
_cell.length_a   1.000
_cell.length_b   1.000
_cell.length_c   1.000
_cell.angle_alpha   90.00
_cell.angle_beta   90.00
_cell.angle_gamma   90.00
#
_symmetry.space_group_name_H-M   'P 1'
#
loop_
_entity.id
_entity.type
_entity.pdbx_description
1 polymer ?
#
loop_
_entity_poly.entity_id
_entity_poly.type
_entity_poly.pdbx_seq_one_letter_code
_entity_poly.pdbx_strand_id
1 'polypeptide(L)'
;MPKVRGPRDGKVITASFDGKEKSLFPSLKTTKDLVLLSIRGNEYCTGDYLGAIVQQAVATHQTPVDHSGVKGKTTFLIADEIYWHNIKQLISSEPEVERLKQEAITIGDDYFLTNLKSFLTPLNMTIEQFNEKYPDQSVNEMITIINQLAEEQGKNFEIVRWKTWVAQNEGQEKINKLMNFYDSVEGLKESVSKTQNDFVKRHGKDGDEELWRLRSHDYLTEESPAVMWLAASLGYNFIIYPGEILPPFEATKEFFVVPKHVPRISQGKNILEECEHNEYSLHTDDPTRLVNWLEVNFKRSHPPKQPVVSVESHTHSVDKSLSSVEKPSTPLEKKMSFFSPSSPRKKAKVGVLDTPREETVTMDMSFSNQNVLMLGSALEGIGKAIINTYSNGNKTPNNASVLSDAFAGITKEILTSDLSSSDKMNFLVGILNGVMKTNGTSCTSSSDTPSDNMLLGYPRQSRCM
;
A
#
# COMPACT_ATOMS: atom_id res chain seq x y z
N MET A 1 5.38 5.55 10.70
CA MET A 1 6.36 6.58 10.24
C MET A 1 7.23 5.94 9.17
N PRO A 2 7.43 6.59 8.00
CA PRO A 2 8.32 6.09 6.97
C PRO A 2 9.71 5.80 7.53
N LYS A 3 10.25 4.61 7.27
CA LYS A 3 11.54 4.21 7.81
C LYS A 3 12.64 4.79 6.92
N VAL A 4 13.34 5.81 7.42
CA VAL A 4 14.57 6.33 6.80
C VAL A 4 15.77 5.59 7.40
N ARG A 5 16.43 4.73 6.61
CA ARG A 5 17.63 3.97 7.01
C ARG A 5 18.90 4.57 6.40
N GLY A 6 20.05 4.30 7.00
CA GLY A 6 21.37 4.71 6.47
C GLY A 6 21.99 5.93 7.16
N PRO A 7 23.16 6.39 6.69
CA PRO A 7 23.89 7.51 7.29
C PRO A 7 23.13 8.83 7.16
N ARG A 8 23.18 9.66 8.22
CA ARG A 8 22.48 10.96 8.26
C ARG A 8 23.01 11.96 7.23
N ASP A 9 24.30 11.92 6.96
CA ASP A 9 25.04 12.71 5.98
C ASP A 9 25.09 12.04 4.58
N GLY A 10 24.37 10.92 4.39
CA GLY A 10 24.16 10.33 3.08
C GLY A 10 23.36 11.28 2.19
N LYS A 11 23.95 11.70 1.07
CA LYS A 11 23.35 12.65 0.11
C LYS A 11 22.40 12.00 -0.88
N VAL A 12 22.51 10.69 -1.09
CA VAL A 12 21.67 9.96 -2.05
C VAL A 12 20.50 9.35 -1.30
N ILE A 13 19.28 9.69 -1.69
CA ILE A 13 18.04 9.12 -1.16
C ILE A 13 17.44 8.18 -2.21
N THR A 14 17.07 6.98 -1.78
CA THR A 14 16.34 6.00 -2.58
C THR A 14 15.06 5.60 -1.85
N ALA A 15 14.01 5.26 -2.59
CA ALA A 15 12.73 4.82 -2.05
C ALA A 15 12.50 3.32 -2.36
N SER A 16 11.82 2.62 -1.47
CA SER A 16 11.23 1.30 -1.72
C SER A 16 9.75 1.33 -1.36
N PHE A 17 8.94 0.59 -2.12
CA PHE A 17 7.51 0.45 -1.88
C PHE A 17 7.23 -0.93 -1.29
N ASP A 18 6.84 -0.96 -0.02
CA ASP A 18 6.71 -2.19 0.75
C ASP A 18 5.22 -2.50 0.97
N GLY A 19 4.82 -3.73 0.67
CA GLY A 19 3.46 -4.25 0.85
C GLY A 19 3.42 -5.72 0.44
N LYS A 20 2.71 -6.56 1.21
CA LYS A 20 2.69 -8.03 1.02
C LYS A 20 1.95 -8.42 -0.25
N GLU A 21 0.97 -7.60 -0.62
CA GLU A 21 0.03 -7.75 -1.73
C GLU A 21 0.74 -7.66 -3.08
N LYS A 22 1.96 -7.13 -3.14
CA LYS A 22 2.82 -7.18 -4.33
C LYS A 22 3.01 -8.61 -4.86
N SER A 23 3.01 -9.59 -3.96
CA SER A 23 3.15 -11.02 -4.31
C SER A 23 1.93 -11.60 -5.03
N LEU A 24 0.78 -10.93 -5.00
CA LEU A 24 -0.43 -11.33 -5.74
C LEU A 24 -0.29 -11.11 -7.26
N PHE A 25 0.70 -10.33 -7.66
CA PHE A 25 0.93 -9.94 -9.04
C PHE A 25 2.16 -10.65 -9.61
N PRO A 26 2.05 -11.28 -10.80
CA PRO A 26 3.19 -11.91 -11.45
C PRO A 26 4.25 -10.90 -11.90
N SER A 27 3.82 -9.65 -12.15
CA SER A 27 4.68 -8.53 -12.49
C SER A 27 4.02 -7.24 -12.01
N LEU A 28 4.84 -6.34 -11.45
CA LEU A 28 4.41 -4.98 -11.09
C LEU A 28 4.45 -4.03 -12.30
N LYS A 29 5.11 -4.42 -13.39
CA LYS A 29 5.23 -3.57 -14.60
C LYS A 29 3.90 -3.35 -15.32
N THR A 30 2.89 -4.14 -15.00
CA THR A 30 1.56 -4.10 -15.61
C THR A 30 0.50 -3.54 -14.66
N THR A 31 0.90 -3.10 -13.45
CA THR A 31 -0.06 -2.59 -12.45
C THR A 31 -0.32 -1.11 -12.64
N LYS A 32 -1.46 -0.65 -12.12
CA LYS A 32 -1.81 0.76 -12.03
C LYS A 32 -1.63 1.24 -10.59
N ASP A 33 -0.80 2.25 -10.42
CA ASP A 33 -0.36 2.72 -9.11
C ASP A 33 -0.75 4.19 -8.94
N LEU A 34 -1.42 4.53 -7.84
CA LEU A 34 -1.74 5.90 -7.45
C LEU A 34 -0.78 6.34 -6.35
N VAL A 35 0.08 7.31 -6.64
CA VAL A 35 0.97 7.92 -5.64
C VAL A 35 0.30 9.17 -5.08
N LEU A 36 -0.04 9.15 -3.79
CA LEU A 36 -0.69 10.27 -3.11
C LEU A 36 0.36 11.32 -2.69
N LEU A 37 0.17 12.56 -3.14
CA LEU A 37 1.06 13.67 -2.82
C LEU A 37 0.34 14.69 -1.95
N SER A 38 0.62 14.62 -0.65
CA SER A 38 0.17 15.64 0.29
C SER A 38 0.97 16.92 0.08
N ILE A 39 0.29 17.98 -0.35
CA ILE A 39 0.94 19.26 -0.69
C ILE A 39 1.53 19.98 0.52
N ARG A 40 1.10 19.63 1.74
CA ARG A 40 1.58 20.23 2.98
C ARG A 40 1.51 19.26 4.15
N GLY A 41 2.50 19.35 5.04
CA GLY A 41 2.49 18.63 6.31
C GLY A 41 3.14 17.24 6.29
N ASN A 42 3.55 16.72 5.13
CA ASN A 42 4.37 15.52 5.00
C ASN A 42 5.69 15.83 4.26
N GLU A 43 6.80 15.88 4.99
CA GLU A 43 8.12 16.17 4.41
C GLU A 43 8.58 15.13 3.38
N TYR A 44 8.08 13.89 3.49
CA TYR A 44 8.43 12.79 2.59
C TYR A 44 7.75 12.89 1.22
N CYS A 45 6.77 13.78 1.07
CA CYS A 45 6.18 14.15 -0.21
C CYS A 45 6.92 15.33 -0.88
N THR A 46 8.08 15.78 -0.40
CA THR A 46 8.79 16.95 -0.98
C THR A 46 10.28 16.69 -1.21
N GLY A 47 10.90 17.53 -2.04
CA GLY A 47 12.35 17.58 -2.24
C GLY A 47 12.95 16.23 -2.66
N ASP A 48 14.09 15.88 -2.06
CA ASP A 48 14.83 14.65 -2.38
C ASP A 48 14.02 13.36 -2.10
N TYR A 49 13.09 13.39 -1.14
CA TYR A 49 12.22 12.26 -0.85
C TYR A 49 11.20 12.04 -1.96
N LEU A 50 10.56 13.11 -2.43
CA LEU A 50 9.68 13.04 -3.59
C LEU A 50 10.45 12.60 -4.84
N GLY A 51 11.65 13.14 -5.06
CA GLY A 51 12.50 12.71 -6.17
C GLY A 51 12.76 11.21 -6.15
N ALA A 52 13.02 10.65 -4.97
CA ALA A 52 13.21 9.21 -4.79
C ALA A 52 11.93 8.39 -5.06
N ILE A 53 10.76 8.87 -4.63
CA ILE A 53 9.46 8.25 -4.92
C ILE A 53 9.20 8.24 -6.44
N VAL A 54 9.33 9.40 -7.08
CA VAL A 54 9.10 9.54 -8.52
C VAL A 54 10.02 8.61 -9.30
N GLN A 55 11.31 8.60 -8.98
CA GLN A 55 12.28 7.73 -9.64
C GLN A 55 11.92 6.25 -9.50
N GLN A 56 11.54 5.79 -8.30
CA GLN A 56 11.18 4.39 -8.06
C GLN A 56 9.88 4.00 -8.78
N ALA A 57 8.87 4.87 -8.76
CA ALA A 57 7.60 4.61 -9.42
C ALA A 57 7.76 4.56 -10.94
N VAL A 58 8.45 5.53 -11.55
CA VAL A 58 8.73 5.52 -12.99
C VAL A 58 9.60 4.32 -13.39
N ALA A 59 10.62 3.97 -12.60
CA ALA A 59 11.45 2.80 -12.89
C ALA A 59 10.67 1.47 -12.90
N THR A 60 9.57 1.40 -12.14
CA THR A 60 8.71 0.21 -12.08
C THR A 60 7.92 0.02 -13.38
N HIS A 61 7.42 1.11 -13.96
CA HIS A 61 6.47 1.08 -15.08
C HIS A 61 7.05 1.44 -16.43
N GLN A 62 8.23 2.07 -16.50
CA GLN A 62 8.82 2.47 -17.77
C GLN A 62 9.03 1.28 -18.72
N THR A 63 8.72 1.50 -19.99
CA THR A 63 8.86 0.53 -21.07
C THR A 63 9.60 1.15 -22.25
N PRO A 64 10.23 0.35 -23.12
CA PRO A 64 10.68 0.83 -24.42
C PRO A 64 9.55 1.51 -25.21
N VAL A 65 9.91 2.49 -26.05
CA VAL A 65 8.94 3.26 -26.85
C VAL A 65 8.12 2.36 -27.79
N ASP A 66 8.73 1.29 -28.30
CA ASP A 66 8.15 0.30 -29.20
C ASP A 66 7.42 -0.86 -28.47
N HIS A 67 7.26 -0.79 -27.15
CA HIS A 67 6.57 -1.83 -26.39
C HIS A 67 5.08 -1.93 -26.76
N SER A 68 4.65 -3.11 -27.20
CA SER A 68 3.28 -3.42 -27.65
C SER A 68 2.42 -4.22 -26.63
N GLY A 69 3.00 -4.59 -25.49
CA GLY A 69 2.30 -5.33 -24.43
C GLY A 69 1.48 -4.42 -23.49
N VAL A 70 0.89 -5.04 -22.47
CA VAL A 70 0.17 -4.31 -21.41
C VAL A 70 1.18 -3.46 -20.63
N LYS A 71 0.91 -2.15 -20.57
CA LYS A 71 1.71 -1.18 -19.82
C LYS A 71 1.02 -0.87 -18.49
N GLY A 72 1.77 -0.99 -17.41
CA GLY A 72 1.40 -0.38 -16.13
C GLY A 72 1.51 1.15 -16.21
N LYS A 73 1.05 1.83 -15.17
CA LYS A 73 1.08 3.30 -15.11
C LYS A 73 1.17 3.77 -13.67
N THR A 74 1.97 4.82 -13.45
CA THR A 74 1.92 5.60 -12.21
C THR A 74 1.12 6.88 -12.40
N THR A 75 0.21 7.18 -11.48
CA THR A 75 -0.48 8.47 -11.40
C THR A 75 -0.06 9.17 -10.12
N PHE A 76 0.60 10.33 -10.25
CA PHE A 76 0.95 11.20 -9.14
C PHE A 76 -0.21 12.16 -8.87
N LEU A 77 -0.93 11.96 -7.78
CA LEU A 77 -2.07 12.78 -7.40
C LEU A 77 -1.63 13.90 -6.46
N ILE A 78 -1.61 15.13 -6.98
CA ILE A 78 -1.45 16.34 -6.17
C ILE A 78 -2.78 16.61 -5.47
N ALA A 79 -2.85 16.31 -4.17
CA ALA A 79 -4.04 16.45 -3.33
C ALA A 79 -4.17 17.90 -2.84
N ASP A 80 -4.36 18.83 -3.77
CA ASP A 80 -4.39 20.25 -3.51
C ASP A 80 -5.76 20.78 -3.12
N GLU A 81 -6.77 20.76 -3.99
CA GLU A 81 -8.07 21.39 -3.73
C GLU A 81 -8.63 20.90 -2.38
N ILE A 82 -8.62 19.59 -2.10
CA ILE A 82 -9.07 19.00 -0.83
C ILE A 82 -8.43 19.61 0.43
N TYR A 83 -7.23 20.19 0.30
CA TYR A 83 -6.57 20.88 1.39
C TYR A 83 -7.36 22.09 1.92
N TRP A 84 -8.39 22.56 1.19
CA TRP A 84 -9.32 23.59 1.65
C TRP A 84 -9.94 23.24 3.02
N HIS A 85 -10.21 21.96 3.29
CA HIS A 85 -10.69 21.50 4.59
C HIS A 85 -9.72 21.80 5.73
N ASN A 86 -8.43 21.92 5.47
CA ASN A 86 -7.42 22.18 6.49
C ASN A 86 -7.27 23.67 6.83
N ILE A 87 -7.77 24.55 5.96
CA ILE A 87 -7.66 26.01 6.11
C ILE A 87 -9.01 26.69 6.40
N LYS A 88 -10.13 25.97 6.29
CA LYS A 88 -11.47 26.49 6.61
C LYS A 88 -11.67 26.85 8.07
N GLN A 89 -12.68 27.67 8.34
CA GLN A 89 -13.10 28.03 9.70
C GLN A 89 -14.31 27.19 10.13
N LEU A 90 -14.75 27.31 11.40
CA LEU A 90 -15.90 26.56 11.92
C LEU A 90 -17.17 26.84 11.12
N ILE A 91 -17.33 28.08 10.68
CA ILE A 91 -18.43 28.54 9.85
C ILE A 91 -17.79 29.12 8.59
N SER A 92 -18.09 28.53 7.45
CA SER A 92 -17.67 29.07 6.15
C SER A 92 -18.88 29.21 5.25
N SER A 93 -19.06 30.41 4.70
CA SER A 93 -20.10 30.66 3.69
C SER A 93 -19.71 30.07 2.34
N GLU A 94 -20.68 29.81 1.44
CA GLU A 94 -20.40 29.30 0.09
C GLU A 94 -19.32 30.11 -0.67
N PRO A 95 -19.37 31.46 -0.71
CA PRO A 95 -18.31 32.25 -1.35
C PRO A 95 -16.94 32.08 -0.68
N GLU A 96 -16.91 31.84 0.63
CA GLU A 96 -15.68 31.59 1.37
C GLU A 96 -15.10 30.21 1.07
N VAL A 97 -15.94 29.18 0.93
CA VAL A 97 -15.52 27.84 0.51
C VAL A 97 -14.83 27.89 -0.84
N GLU A 98 -15.41 28.58 -1.83
CA GLU A 98 -14.80 28.71 -3.16
C GLU A 98 -13.46 29.47 -3.10
N ARG A 99 -13.38 30.53 -2.28
CA ARG A 99 -12.13 31.26 -2.05
C ARG A 99 -11.06 30.35 -1.42
N LEU A 100 -11.42 29.52 -0.44
CA LEU A 100 -10.49 28.59 0.23
C LEU A 100 -10.04 27.46 -0.71
N LYS A 101 -10.93 26.95 -1.58
CA LYS A 101 -10.56 26.01 -2.64
C LYS A 101 -9.54 26.60 -3.60
N GLN A 102 -9.76 27.84 -4.03
CA GLN A 102 -8.81 28.54 -4.89
C GLN A 102 -7.46 28.79 -4.19
N GLU A 103 -7.49 29.12 -2.89
CA GLU A 103 -6.28 29.24 -2.07
C GLU A 103 -5.52 27.91 -1.98
N ALA A 104 -6.23 26.79 -1.78
CA ALA A 104 -5.64 25.46 -1.76
C ALA A 104 -5.00 25.06 -3.11
N ILE A 105 -5.64 25.44 -4.23
CA ILE A 105 -5.09 25.27 -5.58
C ILE A 105 -3.79 26.05 -5.75
N THR A 106 -3.71 27.30 -5.27
CA THR A 106 -2.48 28.10 -5.32
C THR A 106 -1.36 27.47 -4.47
N ILE A 107 -1.67 26.91 -3.30
CA ILE A 107 -0.67 26.15 -2.52
C ILE A 107 -0.20 24.91 -3.31
N GLY A 108 -1.09 24.25 -4.05
CA GLY A 108 -0.76 23.17 -4.98
C GLY A 108 0.18 23.60 -6.11
N ASP A 109 -0.02 24.79 -6.67
CA ASP A 109 0.85 25.36 -7.70
C ASP A 109 2.27 25.57 -7.16
N ASP A 110 2.39 26.20 -5.99
CA ASP A 110 3.68 26.42 -5.32
C ASP A 110 4.38 25.10 -4.99
N TYR A 111 3.62 24.10 -4.51
CA TYR A 111 4.12 22.76 -4.26
C TYR A 111 4.67 22.12 -5.54
N PHE A 112 3.94 22.19 -6.65
CA PHE A 112 4.37 21.63 -7.93
C PHE A 112 5.66 22.31 -8.41
N LEU A 113 5.69 23.65 -8.45
CA LEU A 113 6.85 24.42 -8.93
C LEU A 113 8.09 24.17 -8.08
N THR A 114 7.95 24.13 -6.75
CA THR A 114 9.05 23.82 -5.82
C THR A 114 9.64 22.43 -6.07
N ASN A 115 8.83 21.50 -6.57
CA ASN A 115 9.20 20.11 -6.80
C ASN A 115 9.33 19.74 -8.29
N LEU A 116 9.27 20.71 -9.20
CA LEU A 116 9.25 20.49 -10.65
C LEU A 116 10.41 19.59 -11.12
N LYS A 117 11.60 19.81 -10.55
CA LYS A 117 12.79 19.00 -10.83
C LYS A 117 12.54 17.48 -10.65
N SER A 118 11.77 17.07 -9.65
CA SER A 118 11.49 15.67 -9.38
C SER A 118 10.74 15.00 -10.53
N PHE A 119 9.84 15.73 -11.19
CA PHE A 119 9.04 15.23 -12.32
C PHE A 119 9.77 15.32 -13.67
N LEU A 120 10.70 16.26 -13.82
CA LEU A 120 11.52 16.40 -15.03
C LEU A 120 12.71 15.42 -15.05
N THR A 121 13.20 14.99 -13.89
CA THR A 121 14.38 14.09 -13.79
C THR A 121 14.20 12.78 -14.58
N PRO A 122 13.07 12.05 -14.50
CA PRO A 122 12.87 10.84 -15.30
C PRO A 122 12.82 11.07 -16.82
N LEU A 123 12.55 12.30 -17.25
CA LEU A 123 12.53 12.77 -18.65
C LEU A 123 13.91 13.28 -19.11
N ASN A 124 14.94 13.16 -18.27
CA ASN A 124 16.30 13.67 -18.51
C ASN A 124 16.34 15.17 -18.86
N MET A 125 15.49 15.97 -18.21
CA MET A 125 15.36 17.40 -18.48
C MET A 125 15.62 18.21 -17.21
N THR A 126 16.36 19.31 -17.33
CA THR A 126 16.50 20.29 -16.24
C THR A 126 15.37 21.33 -16.27
N ILE A 127 15.19 22.08 -15.19
CA ILE A 127 14.19 23.16 -15.14
C ILE A 127 14.51 24.22 -16.20
N GLU A 128 15.80 24.55 -16.37
CA GLU A 128 16.26 25.55 -17.34
C GLU A 128 15.93 25.11 -18.78
N GLN A 129 16.21 23.85 -19.12
CA GLN A 129 15.89 23.29 -20.43
C GLN A 129 14.38 23.24 -20.69
N PHE A 130 13.60 22.90 -19.66
CA PHE A 130 12.14 22.88 -19.77
C PHE A 130 11.59 24.29 -20.04
N ASN A 131 12.03 25.28 -19.26
CA ASN A 131 11.58 26.67 -19.38
C ASN A 131 12.05 27.33 -20.68
N GLU A 132 13.22 26.97 -21.20
CA GLU A 132 13.69 27.45 -22.51
C GLU A 132 12.81 26.91 -23.66
N LYS A 133 12.41 25.63 -23.57
CA LYS A 133 11.60 24.98 -24.61
C LYS A 133 10.11 25.33 -24.51
N TYR A 134 9.60 25.56 -23.30
CA TYR A 134 8.21 25.85 -23.01
C TYR A 134 8.11 27.08 -22.08
N PRO A 135 8.35 28.30 -22.61
CA PRO A 135 8.29 29.52 -21.81
C PRO A 135 6.85 29.88 -21.42
N ASP A 136 6.71 30.63 -20.33
CA ASP A 136 5.47 31.29 -19.90
C ASP A 136 4.23 30.38 -19.71
N GLN A 137 4.46 29.09 -19.39
CA GLN A 137 3.38 28.13 -19.15
C GLN A 137 2.79 28.29 -17.75
N SER A 138 1.48 28.16 -17.63
CA SER A 138 0.80 27.93 -16.34
C SER A 138 1.12 26.52 -15.80
N VAL A 139 0.90 26.29 -14.50
CA VAL A 139 1.13 24.97 -13.87
C VAL A 139 0.34 23.85 -14.57
N ASN A 140 -0.92 24.10 -14.96
CA ASN A 140 -1.73 23.09 -15.64
C ASN A 140 -1.19 22.76 -17.05
N GLU A 141 -0.66 23.75 -17.77
CA GLU A 141 0.00 23.54 -19.06
C GLU A 141 1.32 22.78 -18.87
N MET A 142 2.11 23.13 -17.85
CA MET A 142 3.33 22.38 -17.52
C MET A 142 3.04 20.90 -17.22
N ILE A 143 2.02 20.62 -16.41
CA ILE A 143 1.57 19.25 -16.12
C ILE A 143 1.16 18.53 -17.41
N THR A 144 0.41 19.20 -18.28
CA THR A 144 -0.04 18.63 -19.57
C THR A 144 1.15 18.26 -20.44
N ILE A 145 2.14 19.16 -20.56
CA ILE A 145 3.37 18.93 -21.33
C ILE A 145 4.18 17.78 -20.73
N ILE A 146 4.36 17.73 -19.41
CA ILE A 146 5.11 16.66 -18.74
C ILE A 146 4.42 15.30 -18.95
N ASN A 147 3.09 15.25 -18.84
CA ASN A 147 2.33 14.02 -19.08
C ASN A 147 2.48 13.54 -20.52
N GLN A 148 2.41 14.45 -21.50
CA GLN A 148 2.65 14.11 -22.91
C GLN A 148 4.07 13.58 -23.12
N LEU A 149 5.10 14.25 -22.58
CA LEU A 149 6.49 13.79 -22.69
C LEU A 149 6.70 12.43 -22.02
N ALA A 150 6.03 12.17 -20.89
CA ALA A 150 6.10 10.90 -20.19
C ALA A 150 5.51 9.74 -20.99
N GLU A 151 4.43 9.99 -21.72
CA GLU A 151 3.83 9.02 -22.65
C GLU A 151 4.74 8.77 -23.86
N GLU A 152 5.18 9.84 -24.54
CA GLU A 152 6.04 9.76 -25.73
C GLU A 152 7.37 9.05 -25.47
N GLN A 153 7.93 9.20 -24.27
CA GLN A 153 9.20 8.58 -23.86
C GLN A 153 9.02 7.21 -23.19
N GLY A 154 7.80 6.66 -23.13
CA GLY A 154 7.52 5.36 -22.52
C GLY A 154 7.82 5.32 -21.01
N LYS A 155 7.78 6.47 -20.32
CA LYS A 155 7.96 6.55 -18.86
C LYS A 155 6.72 6.12 -18.09
N ASN A 156 5.57 6.09 -18.77
CA ASN A 156 4.30 5.54 -18.27
C ASN A 156 3.90 6.13 -16.90
N PHE A 157 4.00 7.44 -16.76
CA PHE A 157 3.45 8.16 -15.62
C PHE A 157 2.62 9.36 -16.05
N GLU A 158 1.77 9.82 -15.15
CA GLU A 158 1.08 11.11 -15.28
C GLU A 158 1.01 11.82 -13.93
N ILE A 159 0.76 13.12 -13.97
CA ILE A 159 0.50 13.98 -12.83
C ILE A 159 -0.94 14.48 -12.98
N VAL A 160 -1.72 14.36 -11.92
CA VAL A 160 -3.13 14.73 -11.87
C VAL A 160 -3.37 15.58 -10.62
N ARG A 161 -4.19 16.63 -10.74
CA ARG A 161 -4.62 17.47 -9.62
C ARG A 161 -5.95 16.96 -9.05
N TRP A 162 -6.27 17.33 -7.80
CA TRP A 162 -7.45 16.81 -7.10
C TRP A 162 -8.74 16.96 -7.93
N LYS A 163 -9.00 18.17 -8.45
CA LYS A 163 -10.18 18.46 -9.28
C LYS A 163 -10.32 17.54 -10.49
N THR A 164 -9.22 17.30 -11.20
CA THR A 164 -9.19 16.42 -12.37
C THR A 164 -9.36 14.96 -11.98
N TRP A 165 -8.80 14.56 -10.83
CA TRP A 165 -8.92 13.20 -10.30
C TRP A 165 -10.37 12.86 -9.97
N VAL A 166 -11.02 13.66 -9.12
CA VAL A 166 -12.42 13.41 -8.71
C VAL A 166 -13.42 13.54 -9.86
N ALA A 167 -13.10 14.27 -10.92
CA ALA A 167 -13.96 14.37 -12.10
C ALA A 167 -13.99 13.08 -12.96
N GLN A 168 -13.11 12.11 -12.73
CA GLN A 168 -13.06 10.89 -13.52
C GLN A 168 -14.30 10.01 -13.31
N ASN A 169 -14.89 9.51 -14.41
CA ASN A 169 -15.99 8.55 -14.39
C ASN A 169 -17.20 8.97 -13.50
N GLU A 170 -17.55 10.25 -13.56
CA GLU A 170 -18.59 10.87 -12.70
C GLU A 170 -18.27 10.74 -11.20
N GLY A 171 -16.98 10.65 -10.86
CA GLY A 171 -16.49 10.39 -9.52
C GLY A 171 -16.99 11.40 -8.50
N GLN A 172 -16.98 12.69 -8.81
CA GLN A 172 -17.38 13.76 -7.90
C GLN A 172 -18.83 13.58 -7.43
N GLU A 173 -19.75 13.29 -8.34
CA GLU A 173 -21.16 13.09 -7.99
C GLU A 173 -21.32 11.87 -7.07
N LYS A 174 -20.64 10.77 -7.40
CA LYS A 174 -20.71 9.53 -6.61
C LYS A 174 -20.05 9.73 -5.25
N ILE A 175 -18.89 10.36 -5.18
CA ILE A 175 -18.19 10.72 -3.93
C ILE A 175 -19.11 11.55 -3.02
N ASN A 176 -19.78 12.57 -3.56
CA ASN A 176 -20.72 13.39 -2.78
C ASN A 176 -21.87 12.54 -2.19
N LYS A 177 -22.36 11.53 -2.92
CA LYS A 177 -23.36 10.59 -2.39
C LYS A 177 -22.76 9.66 -1.33
N LEU A 178 -21.54 9.18 -1.56
CA LEU A 178 -20.83 8.28 -0.66
C LEU A 178 -20.50 8.90 0.70
N MET A 179 -20.24 10.21 0.74
CA MET A 179 -19.96 10.94 1.97
C MET A 179 -21.06 10.76 3.03
N ASN A 180 -22.32 10.64 2.63
CA ASN A 180 -23.45 10.44 3.55
C ASN A 180 -23.39 9.12 4.34
N PHE A 181 -22.65 8.11 3.84
CA PHE A 181 -22.49 6.84 4.55
C PHE A 181 -21.53 6.94 5.74
N TYR A 182 -20.64 7.93 5.77
CA TYR A 182 -19.70 8.09 6.88
C TYR A 182 -20.36 8.56 8.17
N ASP A 183 -21.58 9.08 8.10
CA ASP A 183 -22.39 9.45 9.28
C ASP A 183 -23.42 8.38 9.66
N SER A 184 -23.83 7.54 8.71
CA SER A 184 -24.96 6.60 8.84
C SER A 184 -24.56 5.12 8.94
N VAL A 185 -23.36 4.74 8.48
CA VAL A 185 -22.83 3.38 8.59
C VAL A 185 -21.82 3.34 9.73
N GLU A 186 -22.14 2.62 10.80
CA GLU A 186 -21.35 2.59 12.04
C GLU A 186 -19.87 2.25 11.82
N GLY A 187 -19.55 1.26 10.97
CA GLY A 187 -18.17 0.89 10.68
C GLY A 187 -17.36 2.02 10.02
N LEU A 188 -17.95 2.74 9.05
CA LEU A 188 -17.31 3.90 8.42
C LEU A 188 -17.17 5.05 9.42
N LYS A 189 -18.22 5.34 10.18
CA LYS A 189 -18.26 6.41 11.18
C LYS A 189 -17.23 6.24 12.28
N GLU A 190 -17.12 5.02 12.83
CA GLU A 190 -16.18 4.70 13.90
C GLU A 190 -14.73 4.85 13.40
N SER A 191 -14.45 4.41 12.16
CA SER A 191 -13.12 4.51 11.56
C SER A 191 -12.65 5.97 11.43
N VAL A 192 -13.55 6.89 11.03
CA VAL A 192 -13.29 8.33 10.95
C VAL A 192 -13.10 8.90 12.35
N SER A 193 -14.00 8.59 13.28
CA SER A 193 -13.97 9.09 14.66
C SER A 193 -12.67 8.73 15.37
N LYS A 194 -12.17 7.51 15.18
CA LYS A 194 -10.89 7.05 15.74
C LYS A 194 -9.72 7.90 15.23
N THR A 195 -9.63 8.08 13.92
CA THR A 195 -8.54 8.84 13.28
C THR A 195 -8.60 10.33 13.62
N GLN A 196 -9.82 10.88 13.68
CA GLN A 196 -10.08 12.25 14.09
C GLN A 196 -9.61 12.51 15.52
N ASN A 197 -9.88 11.61 16.48
CA ASN A 197 -9.44 11.78 17.86
C ASN A 197 -7.91 11.85 17.98
N ASP A 198 -7.19 11.00 17.23
CA ASP A 198 -5.72 11.06 17.17
C ASP A 198 -5.23 12.35 16.53
N PHE A 199 -5.93 12.85 15.51
CA PHE A 199 -5.63 14.12 14.87
C PHE A 199 -5.82 15.31 15.81
N VAL A 200 -6.97 15.40 16.46
CA VAL A 200 -7.32 16.43 17.45
C VAL A 200 -6.30 16.44 18.59
N LYS A 201 -5.94 15.27 19.13
CA LYS A 201 -4.96 15.17 20.21
C LYS A 201 -3.59 15.74 19.84
N ARG A 202 -3.19 15.63 18.58
CA ARG A 202 -1.93 16.21 18.07
C ARG A 202 -1.98 17.73 17.95
N HIS A 203 -3.15 18.29 17.64
CA HIS A 203 -3.34 19.71 17.32
C HIS A 203 -4.07 20.52 18.39
N GLY A 204 -4.56 19.89 19.45
CA GLY A 204 -5.35 20.57 20.51
C GLY A 204 -4.59 21.64 21.30
N LYS A 205 -3.27 21.78 21.08
CA LYS A 205 -2.46 22.89 21.63
C LYS A 205 -2.33 24.08 20.68
N ASP A 206 -2.70 23.90 19.42
CA ASP A 206 -2.46 24.82 18.32
C ASP A 206 -3.74 25.53 17.86
N GLY A 207 -4.89 25.20 18.46
CA GLY A 207 -6.16 25.83 18.15
C GLY A 207 -7.34 25.18 18.87
N ASP A 208 -8.52 25.60 18.47
CA ASP A 208 -9.79 25.07 18.97
C ASP A 208 -9.97 23.59 18.57
N GLU A 209 -10.26 22.74 19.55
CA GLU A 209 -10.50 21.32 19.36
C GLU A 209 -11.70 21.06 18.45
N GLU A 210 -12.77 21.85 18.57
CA GLU A 210 -13.96 21.71 17.72
C GLU A 210 -13.62 21.94 16.26
N LEU A 211 -12.83 22.97 15.97
CA LEU A 211 -12.36 23.26 14.62
C LEU A 211 -11.50 22.12 14.07
N TRP A 212 -10.56 21.59 14.85
CA TRP A 212 -9.72 20.47 14.39
C TRP A 212 -10.53 19.20 14.15
N ARG A 213 -11.55 18.97 14.96
CA ARG A 213 -12.49 17.87 14.81
C ARG A 213 -13.24 17.99 13.48
N LEU A 214 -13.84 19.15 13.21
CA LEU A 214 -14.57 19.44 11.97
C LEU A 214 -13.67 19.30 10.74
N ARG A 215 -12.48 19.93 10.76
CA ARG A 215 -11.53 19.85 9.64
C ARG A 215 -11.13 18.41 9.33
N SER A 216 -10.79 17.64 10.36
CA SER A 216 -10.40 16.24 10.17
C SER A 216 -11.56 15.36 9.73
N HIS A 217 -12.78 15.63 10.20
CA HIS A 217 -13.96 14.90 9.76
C HIS A 217 -14.13 15.03 8.25
N ASP A 218 -14.33 16.26 7.81
CA ASP A 218 -14.76 16.53 6.44
C ASP A 218 -13.67 16.16 5.44
N TYR A 219 -12.40 16.42 5.78
CA TYR A 219 -11.26 15.96 5.00
C TYR A 219 -11.27 14.44 4.82
N LEU A 220 -11.43 13.66 5.89
CA LEU A 220 -11.44 12.19 5.81
C LEU A 220 -12.66 11.66 5.07
N THR A 221 -13.83 12.27 5.24
CA THR A 221 -15.07 11.83 4.54
C THR A 221 -15.02 12.08 3.04
N GLU A 222 -14.33 13.13 2.58
CA GLU A 222 -14.11 13.39 1.15
C GLU A 222 -12.93 12.55 0.60
N GLU A 223 -11.81 12.51 1.32
CA GLU A 223 -10.58 11.84 0.84
C GLU A 223 -10.76 10.33 0.72
N SER A 224 -11.43 9.70 1.68
CA SER A 224 -11.53 8.24 1.75
C SER A 224 -12.21 7.61 0.51
N PRO A 225 -13.43 8.03 0.09
CA PRO A 225 -14.01 7.53 -1.14
C PRO A 225 -13.27 8.03 -2.39
N ALA A 226 -12.73 9.25 -2.38
CA ALA A 226 -11.97 9.77 -3.52
C ALA A 226 -10.67 9.00 -3.78
N VAL A 227 -10.01 8.49 -2.74
CA VAL A 227 -8.79 7.69 -2.88
C VAL A 227 -9.12 6.22 -3.09
N MET A 228 -9.93 5.62 -2.22
CA MET A 228 -10.11 4.15 -2.22
C MET A 228 -11.17 3.70 -3.21
N TRP A 229 -12.38 4.25 -3.13
CA TRP A 229 -13.47 3.83 -4.01
C TRP A 229 -13.19 4.22 -5.47
N LEU A 230 -12.80 5.48 -5.72
CA LEU A 230 -12.57 5.94 -7.09
C LEU A 230 -11.38 5.22 -7.73
N ALA A 231 -10.24 5.06 -7.02
CA ALA A 231 -9.11 4.32 -7.58
C ALA A 231 -9.47 2.85 -7.86
N ALA A 232 -10.25 2.19 -6.99
CA ALA A 232 -10.74 0.84 -7.26
C ALA A 232 -11.63 0.80 -8.51
N SER A 233 -12.54 1.76 -8.68
CA SER A 233 -13.42 1.86 -9.85
C SER A 233 -12.66 2.08 -11.16
N LEU A 234 -11.48 2.70 -11.10
CA LEU A 234 -10.58 2.95 -12.22
C LEU A 234 -9.57 1.79 -12.45
N GLY A 235 -9.64 0.75 -11.61
CA GLY A 235 -8.82 -0.45 -11.69
C GLY A 235 -7.38 -0.26 -11.18
N TYR A 236 -7.15 0.67 -10.25
CA TYR A 236 -5.84 0.82 -9.61
C TYR A 236 -5.57 -0.36 -8.66
N ASN A 237 -4.36 -0.88 -8.76
CA ASN A 237 -3.90 -2.01 -7.96
C ASN A 237 -3.29 -1.56 -6.64
N PHE A 238 -2.56 -0.44 -6.67
CA PHE A 238 -1.82 0.05 -5.52
C PHE A 238 -2.06 1.53 -5.24
N ILE A 239 -2.13 1.86 -3.96
CA ILE A 239 -2.03 3.22 -3.44
C ILE A 239 -0.69 3.34 -2.72
N ILE A 240 0.14 4.30 -3.13
CA ILE A 240 1.50 4.48 -2.63
C ILE A 240 1.56 5.78 -1.83
N TYR A 241 1.99 5.69 -0.57
CA TYR A 241 2.12 6.87 0.29
C TYR A 241 3.22 6.68 1.35
N PRO A 242 3.99 7.74 1.68
CA PRO A 242 4.91 7.73 2.80
C PRO A 242 4.16 7.90 4.14
N GLY A 243 3.44 6.84 4.52
CA GLY A 243 2.70 6.72 5.76
C GLY A 243 1.95 5.39 5.84
N GLU A 244 1.54 5.01 7.04
CA GLU A 244 0.68 3.85 7.25
C GLU A 244 -0.72 4.14 6.70
N ILE A 245 -1.44 3.11 6.25
CA ILE A 245 -2.83 3.25 5.84
C ILE A 245 -3.68 3.72 7.02
N LEU A 246 -4.62 4.64 6.75
CA LEU A 246 -5.53 5.14 7.77
C LEU A 246 -6.76 4.21 7.90
N PRO A 247 -7.31 4.02 9.11
CA PRO A 247 -8.50 3.19 9.32
C PRO A 247 -9.70 3.52 8.41
N PRO A 248 -10.03 4.79 8.09
CA PRO A 248 -11.10 5.12 7.15
C PRO A 248 -10.86 4.56 5.76
N PHE A 249 -9.62 4.50 5.29
CA PHE A 249 -9.30 3.94 3.99
C PHE A 249 -9.50 2.42 3.95
N GLU A 250 -9.09 1.72 5.01
CA GLU A 250 -9.36 0.29 5.16
C GLU A 250 -10.86 0.03 5.16
N ALA A 251 -11.62 0.74 6.00
CA ALA A 251 -13.07 0.61 6.10
C ALA A 251 -13.77 0.95 4.77
N THR A 252 -13.28 1.94 4.02
CA THR A 252 -13.83 2.28 2.69
C THR A 252 -13.64 1.14 1.70
N LYS A 253 -12.44 0.55 1.67
CA LYS A 253 -12.14 -0.58 0.80
C LYS A 253 -13.01 -1.78 1.17
N GLU A 254 -13.09 -2.12 2.45
CA GLU A 254 -13.88 -3.25 2.93
C GLU A 254 -15.37 -3.09 2.65
N PHE A 255 -15.90 -1.87 2.80
CA PHE A 255 -17.34 -1.62 2.63
C PHE A 255 -17.74 -1.55 1.16
N PHE A 256 -16.93 -0.93 0.29
CA PHE A 256 -17.34 -0.67 -1.09
C PHE A 256 -16.62 -1.51 -2.17
N VAL A 257 -15.57 -2.26 -1.88
CA VAL A 257 -14.86 -3.08 -2.88
C VAL A 257 -15.08 -4.55 -2.58
N VAL A 258 -16.08 -5.14 -3.23
CA VAL A 258 -16.65 -6.45 -2.85
C VAL A 258 -16.51 -7.47 -3.97
N PRO A 259 -16.46 -8.78 -3.66
CA PRO A 259 -16.46 -9.81 -4.69
C PRO A 259 -17.78 -9.83 -5.47
N LYS A 260 -17.74 -10.18 -6.76
CA LYS A 260 -18.95 -10.44 -7.54
C LYS A 260 -19.73 -11.61 -6.95
N HIS A 261 -21.05 -11.48 -6.96
CA HIS A 261 -21.95 -12.60 -6.71
C HIS A 261 -21.89 -13.56 -7.89
N VAL A 262 -21.36 -14.77 -7.68
CA VAL A 262 -21.29 -15.80 -8.71
C VAL A 262 -22.36 -16.85 -8.42
N PRO A 263 -23.31 -17.08 -9.34
CA PRO A 263 -24.25 -18.19 -9.24
C PRO A 263 -23.47 -19.50 -9.05
N ARG A 264 -23.83 -20.28 -8.03
CA ARG A 264 -23.12 -21.53 -7.72
C ARG A 264 -24.08 -22.63 -7.36
N ILE A 265 -23.72 -23.86 -7.73
CA ILE A 265 -24.44 -25.05 -7.30
C ILE A 265 -23.78 -25.56 -6.03
N SER A 266 -24.53 -25.63 -4.93
CA SER A 266 -24.09 -26.26 -3.69
C SER A 266 -25.15 -27.25 -3.23
N GLN A 267 -24.74 -28.48 -2.96
CA GLN A 267 -25.63 -29.58 -2.54
C GLN A 267 -26.84 -29.77 -3.48
N GLY A 268 -26.60 -29.66 -4.80
CA GLY A 268 -27.64 -29.81 -5.83
C GLY A 268 -28.63 -28.65 -5.93
N LYS A 269 -28.46 -27.57 -5.13
CA LYS A 269 -29.27 -26.36 -5.22
C LYS A 269 -28.52 -25.28 -5.98
N ASN A 270 -29.21 -24.64 -6.93
CA ASN A 270 -28.74 -23.41 -7.53
C ASN A 270 -28.85 -22.28 -6.51
N ILE A 271 -27.73 -21.74 -6.07
CA ILE A 271 -27.66 -20.59 -5.16
C ILE A 271 -27.42 -19.35 -6.02
N LEU A 272 -28.41 -18.46 -6.03
CA LEU A 272 -28.31 -17.09 -6.49
C LEU A 272 -28.26 -16.23 -5.22
N GLU A 273 -27.09 -15.69 -4.88
CA GLU A 273 -26.96 -14.80 -3.74
C GLU A 273 -27.58 -13.44 -4.11
N GLU A 274 -28.63 -13.03 -3.39
CA GLU A 274 -29.14 -11.66 -3.50
C GLU A 274 -28.06 -10.70 -3.00
N CYS A 275 -27.84 -9.63 -3.75
CA CYS A 275 -26.82 -8.64 -3.40
C CYS A 275 -27.33 -7.76 -2.25
N GLU A 276 -26.94 -8.08 -1.03
CA GLU A 276 -27.20 -7.26 0.16
C GLU A 276 -26.22 -6.08 0.30
N HIS A 277 -25.22 -5.97 -0.58
CA HIS A 277 -24.26 -4.88 -0.56
C HIS A 277 -24.92 -3.55 -0.96
N ASN A 278 -24.31 -2.46 -0.49
CA ASN A 278 -24.74 -1.10 -0.82
C ASN A 278 -24.75 -0.85 -2.34
N GLU A 279 -25.67 -0.02 -2.83
CA GLU A 279 -25.83 0.28 -4.28
C GLU A 279 -24.56 0.86 -4.94
N TYR A 280 -23.68 1.49 -4.17
CA TYR A 280 -22.41 2.05 -4.65
C TYR A 280 -21.23 1.07 -4.54
N SER A 281 -21.48 -0.17 -4.11
CA SER A 281 -20.43 -1.20 -4.03
C SER A 281 -19.92 -1.58 -5.42
N LEU A 282 -18.61 -1.72 -5.53
CA LEU A 282 -17.90 -2.15 -6.72
C LEU A 282 -17.72 -3.67 -6.67
N HIS A 283 -18.53 -4.39 -7.44
CA HIS A 283 -18.41 -5.84 -7.57
C HIS A 283 -17.32 -6.21 -8.58
N THR A 284 -16.23 -6.81 -8.08
CA THR A 284 -15.06 -7.20 -8.88
C THR A 284 -14.77 -8.70 -8.75
N ASP A 285 -14.09 -9.27 -9.75
CA ASP A 285 -13.73 -10.69 -9.75
C ASP A 285 -12.68 -11.01 -8.67
N ASP A 286 -11.78 -10.07 -8.39
CA ASP A 286 -10.73 -10.23 -7.38
C ASP A 286 -10.50 -8.90 -6.63
N PRO A 287 -11.25 -8.61 -5.56
CA PRO A 287 -11.09 -7.39 -4.77
C PRO A 287 -9.73 -7.30 -4.09
N THR A 288 -9.04 -8.43 -3.88
CA THR A 288 -7.71 -8.46 -3.26
C THR A 288 -6.62 -7.86 -4.15
N ARG A 289 -6.91 -7.64 -5.44
CA ARG A 289 -6.00 -7.01 -6.41
C ARG A 289 -6.22 -5.52 -6.62
N LEU A 290 -7.13 -4.90 -5.88
CA LEU A 290 -7.44 -3.47 -6.02
C LEU A 290 -7.02 -2.71 -4.77
N VAL A 291 -6.52 -1.48 -5.01
CA VAL A 291 -6.24 -0.46 -3.99
C VAL A 291 -5.51 -1.01 -2.76
N ASN A 292 -4.44 -1.78 -2.99
CA ASN A 292 -3.57 -2.26 -1.94
C ASN A 292 -2.58 -1.18 -1.53
N TRP A 293 -2.37 -1.00 -0.23
CA TRP A 293 -1.50 0.05 0.27
C TRP A 293 -0.03 -0.37 0.22
N LEU A 294 0.82 0.49 -0.36
CA LEU A 294 2.26 0.35 -0.32
C LEU A 294 2.86 1.50 0.49
N GLU A 295 3.44 1.17 1.64
CA GLU A 295 4.15 2.15 2.45
C GLU A 295 5.52 2.44 1.81
N VAL A 296 5.86 3.72 1.69
CA VAL A 296 7.17 4.14 1.19
C VAL A 296 8.19 4.11 2.33
N ASN A 297 9.30 3.41 2.10
CA ASN A 297 10.50 3.43 2.95
C ASN A 297 11.68 4.05 2.21
N PHE A 298 12.61 4.65 2.95
CA PHE A 298 13.73 5.38 2.38
C PHE A 298 15.07 4.86 2.86
N LYS A 299 16.07 4.90 1.98
CA LYS A 299 17.46 4.61 2.32
C LYS A 299 18.37 5.73 1.85
N ARG A 300 19.13 6.28 2.80
CA ARG A 300 20.24 7.20 2.55
C ARG A 300 21.53 6.42 2.27
N SER A 301 22.35 6.96 1.39
CA SER A 301 23.69 6.43 1.10
C SER A 301 24.64 7.54 0.67
N HIS A 302 25.95 7.28 0.78
CA HIS A 302 26.94 8.13 0.16
C HIS A 302 27.01 7.79 -1.34
N PRO A 303 27.28 8.78 -2.21
CA PRO A 303 27.58 8.49 -3.60
C PRO A 303 28.75 7.50 -3.64
N PRO A 304 28.75 6.54 -4.59
CA PRO A 304 29.88 5.65 -4.77
C PRO A 304 31.14 6.49 -4.93
N LYS A 305 32.19 6.17 -4.18
CA LYS A 305 33.50 6.81 -4.36
C LYS A 305 33.88 6.59 -5.82
N GLN A 306 33.94 7.66 -6.62
CA GLN A 306 34.50 7.55 -7.95
C GLN A 306 35.88 6.92 -7.81
N PRO A 307 36.22 5.89 -8.61
CA PRO A 307 37.56 5.34 -8.60
C PRO A 307 38.52 6.49 -8.89
N VAL A 308 39.36 6.80 -7.92
CA VAL A 308 40.40 7.82 -8.06
C VAL A 308 41.34 7.29 -9.14
N VAL A 309 41.20 7.78 -10.37
CA VAL A 309 42.26 7.67 -11.36
C VAL A 309 43.38 8.56 -10.83
N SER A 310 44.35 7.93 -10.18
CA SER A 310 45.55 8.59 -9.68
C SER A 310 46.38 9.08 -10.88
N VAL A 311 46.10 10.31 -11.31
CA VAL A 311 47.05 11.08 -12.09
C VAL A 311 48.00 11.73 -11.09
N GLU A 312 49.21 11.19 -11.02
CA GLU A 312 50.33 11.84 -10.32
C GLU A 312 50.60 13.17 -11.01
N SER A 313 50.21 14.27 -10.38
CA SER A 313 50.75 15.59 -10.69
C SER A 313 51.39 16.16 -9.44
N HIS A 314 52.71 16.00 -9.36
CA HIS A 314 53.57 16.89 -8.59
C HIS A 314 53.32 18.33 -9.06
N THR A 315 53.03 19.26 -8.14
CA THR A 315 53.85 20.46 -7.88
C THR A 315 53.17 21.47 -6.93
N HIS A 316 53.97 21.91 -5.95
CA HIS A 316 54.07 23.22 -5.29
C HIS A 316 52.86 23.97 -4.68
N SER A 317 52.84 23.92 -3.34
CA SER A 317 52.66 25.02 -2.36
C SER A 317 52.78 26.45 -2.89
N VAL A 318 51.86 27.34 -2.47
CA VAL A 318 52.12 28.68 -1.87
C VAL A 318 50.88 29.16 -1.08
N ASP A 319 51.16 29.76 0.09
CA ASP A 319 50.27 30.46 1.04
C ASP A 319 49.40 31.60 0.45
N LYS A 320 48.19 31.80 1.00
CA LYS A 320 47.80 33.01 1.79
C LYS A 320 46.27 33.18 2.00
N SER A 321 45.91 33.34 3.29
CA SER A 321 45.19 34.48 3.88
C SER A 321 43.70 34.78 3.60
N LEU A 322 42.93 34.74 4.70
CA LEU A 322 41.84 35.63 5.18
C LEU A 322 40.70 36.05 4.23
N SER A 323 39.45 35.74 4.60
CA SER A 323 38.51 36.72 5.19
C SER A 323 37.12 36.13 5.47
N SER A 324 36.51 36.68 6.51
CA SER A 324 35.13 36.59 6.98
C SER A 324 34.07 36.92 5.92
N VAL A 325 32.83 36.41 6.09
CA VAL A 325 31.58 37.21 6.09
C VAL A 325 30.33 36.33 6.36
N GLU A 326 29.57 36.81 7.34
CA GLU A 326 28.10 36.79 7.57
C GLU A 326 27.24 35.51 7.44
N LYS A 327 26.63 35.17 8.58
CA LYS A 327 25.39 34.40 8.68
C LYS A 327 24.18 35.29 8.34
N PRO A 328 23.25 34.85 7.49
CA PRO A 328 21.88 35.32 7.53
C PRO A 328 21.07 34.47 8.52
N SER A 329 20.45 35.15 9.49
CA SER A 329 19.37 34.61 10.31
C SER A 329 18.09 34.51 9.48
N THR A 330 17.65 33.30 9.16
CA THR A 330 16.31 33.04 8.62
C THR A 330 15.27 32.98 9.75
N PRO A 331 14.06 33.55 9.55
CA PRO A 331 12.99 33.50 10.53
C PRO A 331 12.43 32.08 10.64
N LEU A 332 12.22 31.65 11.88
CA LEU A 332 11.70 30.33 12.22
C LEU A 332 10.18 30.36 12.04
N GLU A 333 9.70 30.13 10.82
CA GLU A 333 8.28 29.84 10.59
C GLU A 333 7.94 28.48 11.21
N LYS A 334 7.02 28.50 12.18
CA LYS A 334 6.42 27.29 12.76
C LYS A 334 5.64 26.54 11.67
N LYS A 335 6.27 25.52 11.09
CA LYS A 335 5.61 24.52 10.25
C LYS A 335 4.75 23.61 11.14
N MET A 336 3.43 23.79 11.11
CA MET A 336 2.47 22.81 11.61
C MET A 336 2.35 21.66 10.59
N SER A 337 2.42 20.41 11.06
CA SER A 337 2.50 19.20 10.24
C SER A 337 1.33 18.27 10.56
N PHE A 338 0.57 17.92 9.52
CA PHE A 338 -0.64 17.07 9.58
C PHE A 338 -0.32 15.57 9.78
N PHE A 339 0.85 15.11 9.31
CA PHE A 339 1.18 13.68 9.23
C PHE A 339 2.44 13.23 9.98
N SER A 340 3.04 14.05 10.85
CA SER A 340 4.21 13.60 11.64
C SER A 340 3.80 12.91 12.95
N PRO A 341 4.17 11.63 13.18
CA PRO A 341 4.11 11.00 14.49
C PRO A 341 5.35 11.43 15.30
N SER A 342 5.18 12.12 16.42
CA SER A 342 6.29 12.42 17.33
C SER A 342 6.44 11.31 18.38
N SER A 343 7.66 10.78 18.51
CA SER A 343 8.02 9.71 19.45
C SER A 343 7.83 10.11 20.93
N PRO A 344 7.43 9.18 21.84
CA PRO A 344 7.51 9.42 23.27
C PRO A 344 8.97 9.44 23.75
N ARG A 345 9.32 10.45 24.57
CA ARG A 345 10.63 10.62 25.21
C ARG A 345 10.94 9.48 26.17
N LYS A 346 12.21 9.07 26.10
CA LYS A 346 12.97 8.16 26.97
C LYS A 346 12.75 8.39 28.48
N LYS A 347 12.64 7.29 29.24
CA LYS A 347 13.08 7.20 30.64
C LYS A 347 14.28 6.27 30.76
N ALA A 348 15.04 6.46 31.84
CA ALA A 348 16.46 6.21 32.00
C ALA A 348 16.92 4.74 31.98
N LYS A 349 18.21 4.59 31.63
CA LYS A 349 19.05 3.37 31.75
C LYS A 349 19.09 2.84 33.19
N VAL A 350 18.89 1.53 33.33
CA VAL A 350 19.65 0.65 34.25
C VAL A 350 20.01 -0.58 33.42
N GLY A 351 21.29 -0.89 33.30
CA GLY A 351 21.78 -2.03 32.51
C GLY A 351 22.13 -3.21 33.39
N VAL A 352 21.98 -4.43 32.89
CA VAL A 352 22.73 -5.64 33.29
C VAL A 352 22.64 -6.69 32.16
N LEU A 353 23.82 -7.19 31.78
CA LEU A 353 24.27 -8.43 31.13
C LEU A 353 23.59 -9.09 29.90
N ASP A 354 24.51 -9.52 29.01
CA ASP A 354 24.37 -10.32 27.80
C ASP A 354 23.87 -11.76 28.03
N THR A 355 23.13 -12.31 27.05
CA THR A 355 23.07 -13.74 26.68
C THR A 355 22.43 -13.89 25.28
N PRO A 356 22.68 -14.99 24.54
CA PRO A 356 22.80 -15.00 23.08
C PRO A 356 21.49 -15.18 22.31
N ARG A 357 21.63 -14.83 21.03
CA ARG A 357 20.69 -14.71 19.93
C ARG A 357 20.15 -16.08 19.45
N GLU A 358 18.84 -16.30 19.55
CA GLU A 358 18.11 -17.29 18.76
C GLU A 358 17.42 -16.58 17.57
N GLU A 359 17.70 -17.06 16.36
CA GLU A 359 17.07 -16.60 15.13
C GLU A 359 15.72 -17.28 14.95
N THR A 360 14.63 -16.54 15.20
CA THR A 360 13.27 -16.95 14.85
C THR A 360 12.96 -16.55 13.41
N VAL A 361 12.77 -17.55 12.55
CA VAL A 361 12.23 -17.39 11.19
C VAL A 361 10.71 -17.21 11.29
N THR A 362 10.22 -15.98 11.12
CA THR A 362 8.79 -15.68 11.05
C THR A 362 8.27 -15.88 9.63
N MET A 363 7.51 -16.95 9.38
CA MET A 363 6.62 -17.06 8.23
C MET A 363 5.24 -16.50 8.62
N ASP A 364 4.74 -15.53 7.86
CA ASP A 364 3.55 -14.76 8.24
C ASP A 364 2.40 -15.06 7.26
N MET A 365 1.46 -15.90 7.68
CA MET A 365 0.22 -16.26 6.97
C MET A 365 -0.99 -15.86 7.83
N SER A 366 -1.98 -15.20 7.21
CA SER A 366 -3.22 -14.78 7.88
C SER A 366 -4.16 -15.98 8.08
N PHE A 367 -4.46 -16.29 9.34
CA PHE A 367 -5.38 -17.35 9.74
C PHE A 367 -6.44 -16.78 10.68
N SER A 368 -7.68 -17.30 10.64
CA SER A 368 -8.68 -17.02 11.68
C SER A 368 -8.19 -17.45 13.06
N ASN A 369 -8.68 -16.85 14.15
CA ASN A 369 -8.23 -17.17 15.53
C ASN A 369 -8.29 -18.67 15.87
N GLN A 370 -9.23 -19.42 15.29
CA GLN A 370 -9.34 -20.86 15.48
C GLN A 370 -8.32 -21.65 14.63
N ASN A 371 -7.98 -21.14 13.44
CA ASN A 371 -6.99 -21.71 12.54
C ASN A 371 -5.56 -21.48 13.06
N VAL A 372 -5.28 -20.33 13.67
CA VAL A 372 -4.01 -20.07 14.36
C VAL A 372 -3.81 -21.07 15.50
N LEU A 373 -4.87 -21.37 16.24
CA LEU A 373 -4.81 -22.30 17.37
C LEU A 373 -4.65 -23.77 16.92
N MET A 374 -5.35 -24.19 15.86
CA MET A 374 -5.20 -25.52 15.26
C MET A 374 -3.82 -25.73 14.65
N LEU A 375 -3.34 -24.76 13.85
CA LEU A 375 -2.03 -24.82 13.22
C LEU A 375 -0.90 -24.74 14.25
N GLY A 376 -1.03 -23.85 15.23
CA GLY A 376 -0.09 -23.76 16.36
C GLY A 376 -0.01 -25.08 17.13
N SER A 377 -1.15 -25.72 17.42
CA SER A 377 -1.17 -27.01 18.11
C SER A 377 -0.62 -28.16 17.27
N ALA A 378 -0.87 -28.16 15.95
CA ALA A 378 -0.31 -29.15 15.02
C ALA A 378 1.22 -29.04 14.92
N LEU A 379 1.74 -27.83 14.76
CA LEU A 379 3.18 -27.56 14.71
C LEU A 379 3.87 -27.92 16.04
N GLU A 380 3.27 -27.53 17.16
CA GLU A 380 3.78 -27.86 18.49
C GLU A 380 3.82 -29.39 18.71
N GLY A 381 2.73 -30.09 18.39
CA GLY A 381 2.63 -31.55 18.54
C GLY A 381 3.63 -32.32 17.68
N ILE A 382 3.76 -31.94 16.40
CA ILE A 382 4.73 -32.54 15.47
C ILE A 382 6.16 -32.31 15.98
N GLY A 383 6.49 -31.07 16.36
CA GLY A 383 7.81 -30.72 16.88
C GLY A 383 8.17 -31.52 18.14
N LYS A 384 7.23 -31.62 19.09
CA LYS A 384 7.39 -32.39 20.32
C LYS A 384 7.65 -33.88 20.04
N ALA A 385 6.93 -34.49 19.11
CA ALA A 385 7.11 -35.89 18.76
C ALA A 385 8.44 -36.16 18.04
N ILE A 386 8.87 -35.29 17.13
CA ILE A 386 10.17 -35.39 16.45
C ILE A 386 11.31 -35.26 17.46
N ILE A 387 11.25 -34.25 18.34
CA ILE A 387 12.25 -34.05 19.40
C ILE A 387 12.30 -35.28 20.30
N ASN A 388 11.17 -35.80 20.76
CA ASN A 388 11.15 -36.98 21.63
C ASN A 388 11.64 -38.27 20.95
N THR A 389 11.51 -38.37 19.63
CA THR A 389 11.92 -39.57 18.88
C THR A 389 13.41 -39.56 18.53
N TYR A 390 13.96 -38.38 18.25
CA TYR A 390 15.35 -38.24 17.75
C TYR A 390 16.31 -37.57 18.74
N SER A 391 15.79 -36.85 19.74
CA SER A 391 16.59 -36.24 20.81
C SER A 391 16.43 -37.09 22.06
N ASN A 392 17.45 -37.89 22.37
CA ASN A 392 17.51 -38.66 23.61
C ASN A 392 17.54 -37.74 24.84
N GLY A 393 16.35 -37.36 25.35
CA GLY A 393 16.16 -37.22 26.80
C GLY A 393 15.91 -35.83 27.41
N ASN A 394 15.59 -34.77 26.65
CA ASN A 394 15.15 -33.51 27.28
C ASN A 394 13.62 -33.42 27.32
N LYS A 395 13.05 -33.68 28.50
CA LYS A 395 11.61 -33.52 28.77
C LYS A 395 11.19 -32.08 28.44
N THR A 396 10.33 -31.93 27.44
CA THR A 396 9.65 -30.67 27.11
C THR A 396 8.73 -30.22 28.24
N PRO A 397 8.61 -28.89 28.49
CA PRO A 397 7.78 -28.33 29.56
C PRO A 397 6.29 -28.71 29.42
N ASN A 398 5.62 -28.87 30.57
CA ASN A 398 4.37 -29.61 30.75
C ASN A 398 3.08 -28.79 30.49
N ASN A 399 3.14 -27.77 29.62
CA ASN A 399 2.03 -26.84 29.37
C ASN A 399 1.44 -27.01 27.96
N ALA A 400 1.36 -28.25 27.45
CA ALA A 400 0.81 -28.52 26.13
C ALA A 400 -0.73 -28.48 26.15
N SER A 401 -1.34 -28.04 25.05
CA SER A 401 -2.78 -28.16 24.86
C SER A 401 -3.16 -29.62 24.57
N VAL A 402 -4.39 -30.01 24.90
CA VAL A 402 -4.91 -31.37 24.57
C VAL A 402 -4.76 -31.68 23.08
N LEU A 403 -4.88 -30.65 22.24
CA LEU A 403 -4.77 -30.77 20.80
C LEU A 403 -3.32 -31.02 20.35
N SER A 404 -2.32 -30.34 20.95
CA SER A 404 -0.92 -30.60 20.61
C SER A 404 -0.45 -31.97 21.08
N ASP A 405 -0.97 -32.49 22.19
CA ASP A 405 -0.73 -33.89 22.60
C ASP A 405 -1.35 -34.91 21.63
N ALA A 406 -2.53 -34.63 21.08
CA ALA A 406 -3.13 -35.48 20.04
C ALA A 406 -2.26 -35.54 18.77
N PHE A 407 -1.78 -34.39 18.28
CA PHE A 407 -0.86 -34.34 17.13
C PHE A 407 0.49 -34.99 17.41
N ALA A 408 1.00 -34.88 18.64
CA ALA A 408 2.22 -35.57 19.06
C ALA A 408 2.04 -37.10 19.05
N GLY A 409 0.89 -37.61 19.50
CA GLY A 409 0.56 -39.03 19.43
C GLY A 409 0.54 -39.55 18.00
N ILE A 410 -0.19 -38.87 17.12
CA ILE A 410 -0.28 -39.20 15.68
C ILE A 410 1.11 -39.21 15.04
N THR A 411 1.92 -38.18 15.30
CA THR A 411 3.27 -38.05 14.73
C THR A 411 4.20 -39.15 15.23
N LYS A 412 4.13 -39.50 16.51
CA LYS A 412 4.94 -40.60 17.08
C LYS A 412 4.62 -41.94 16.41
N GLU A 413 3.35 -42.22 16.16
CA GLU A 413 2.92 -43.47 15.52
C GLU A 413 3.40 -43.54 14.06
N ILE A 414 3.32 -42.44 13.31
CA ILE A 414 3.86 -42.35 11.95
C ILE A 414 5.38 -42.55 11.95
N LEU A 415 6.11 -41.89 12.86
CA LEU A 415 7.57 -41.98 12.90
C LEU A 415 8.04 -43.40 13.26
N THR A 416 7.28 -44.13 14.07
CA THR A 416 7.59 -45.51 14.49
C THR A 416 7.04 -46.59 13.56
N SER A 417 6.21 -46.24 12.58
CA SER A 417 5.72 -47.18 11.57
C SER A 417 6.80 -47.70 10.62
N ASP A 418 6.50 -48.77 9.88
CA ASP A 418 7.39 -49.35 8.86
C ASP A 418 7.37 -48.58 7.52
N LEU A 419 6.76 -47.40 7.47
CA LEU A 419 6.72 -46.56 6.28
C LEU A 419 8.12 -46.09 5.87
N SER A 420 8.30 -45.85 4.57
CA SER A 420 9.54 -45.21 4.09
C SER A 420 9.66 -43.80 4.66
N SER A 421 10.89 -43.28 4.79
CA SER A 421 11.11 -41.91 5.27
C SER A 421 10.39 -40.86 4.42
N SER A 422 10.24 -41.11 3.12
CA SER A 422 9.50 -40.24 2.21
C SER A 422 8.00 -40.24 2.54
N ASP A 423 7.42 -41.41 2.79
CA ASP A 423 5.98 -41.53 3.09
C ASP A 423 5.64 -40.93 4.45
N LYS A 424 6.53 -41.09 5.44
CA LYS A 424 6.40 -40.44 6.75
C LYS A 424 6.36 -38.92 6.62
N MET A 425 7.26 -38.34 5.82
CA MET A 425 7.29 -36.89 5.60
C MET A 425 6.08 -36.40 4.80
N ASN A 426 5.69 -37.12 3.75
CA ASN A 426 4.51 -36.79 2.96
C ASN A 426 3.24 -36.81 3.80
N PHE A 427 3.12 -37.75 4.75
CA PHE A 427 1.98 -37.82 5.66
C PHE A 427 1.93 -36.62 6.60
N LEU A 428 3.06 -36.25 7.23
CA LEU A 428 3.13 -35.09 8.14
C LEU A 428 2.84 -33.78 7.42
N VAL A 429 3.37 -33.62 6.20
CA VAL A 429 3.04 -32.49 5.31
C VAL A 429 1.56 -32.51 4.92
N GLY A 430 0.99 -33.70 4.70
CA GLY A 430 -0.43 -33.90 4.44
C GLY A 430 -1.32 -33.43 5.59
N ILE A 431 -0.94 -33.71 6.84
CA ILE A 431 -1.64 -33.21 8.04
C ILE A 431 -1.62 -31.69 8.08
N LEU A 432 -0.45 -31.07 7.93
CA LEU A 432 -0.32 -29.60 7.95
C LEU A 432 -1.13 -28.95 6.84
N ASN A 433 -1.03 -29.50 5.63
CA ASN A 433 -1.82 -29.06 4.50
C ASN A 433 -3.32 -29.27 4.72
N GLY A 434 -3.73 -30.35 5.40
CA GLY A 434 -5.11 -30.61 5.77
C GLY A 434 -5.65 -29.55 6.72
N VAL A 435 -4.90 -29.22 7.77
CA VAL A 435 -5.22 -28.15 8.73
C VAL A 435 -5.29 -26.79 8.03
N MET A 436 -4.45 -26.55 7.02
CA MET A 436 -4.46 -25.34 6.20
C MET A 436 -5.62 -25.32 5.17
N LYS A 437 -6.08 -26.47 4.68
CA LYS A 437 -7.07 -26.60 3.60
C LYS A 437 -8.51 -26.74 4.05
N THR A 438 -8.81 -26.97 5.33
CA THR A 438 -10.18 -27.19 5.85
C THR A 438 -11.19 -26.06 5.61
N ASN A 439 -10.86 -25.00 4.85
CA ASN A 439 -11.77 -23.94 4.43
C ASN A 439 -11.89 -23.72 2.90
N GLY A 440 -11.58 -24.72 2.07
CA GLY A 440 -11.84 -24.63 0.63
C GLY A 440 -12.34 -25.94 0.07
N THR A 441 -13.65 -26.03 -0.20
CA THR A 441 -14.34 -27.10 -0.95
C THR A 441 -14.50 -28.49 -0.31
N SER A 442 -15.78 -28.88 -0.22
CA SER A 442 -16.30 -30.23 0.00
C SER A 442 -15.76 -31.22 -1.05
N CYS A 443 -15.44 -32.42 -0.59
CA CYS A 443 -14.91 -33.54 -1.37
C CYS A 443 -15.79 -33.91 -2.57
N THR A 444 -15.20 -34.03 -3.77
CA THR A 444 -15.62 -35.03 -4.75
C THR A 444 -14.39 -35.73 -5.33
N SER A 445 -14.35 -37.04 -5.12
CA SER A 445 -13.35 -37.97 -5.63
C SER A 445 -13.59 -38.25 -7.12
N SER A 446 -12.56 -38.09 -7.95
CA SER A 446 -12.55 -38.57 -9.33
C SER A 446 -12.12 -40.03 -9.38
N SER A 447 -13.00 -40.92 -9.85
CA SER A 447 -12.63 -42.23 -10.35
C SER A 447 -12.49 -42.17 -11.87
N ASP A 448 -11.31 -42.55 -12.36
CA ASP A 448 -11.04 -42.76 -13.78
C ASP A 448 -11.81 -43.96 -14.34
N THR A 449 -12.33 -43.83 -15.56
CA THR A 449 -12.34 -44.88 -16.61
C THR A 449 -12.82 -44.29 -17.96
N PRO A 450 -12.48 -44.93 -19.10
CA PRO A 450 -12.13 -44.25 -20.34
C PRO A 450 -13.24 -44.13 -21.39
N SER A 451 -12.92 -43.30 -22.39
CA SER A 451 -13.52 -43.15 -23.72
C SER A 451 -14.39 -44.30 -24.25
N ASP A 452 -15.59 -43.96 -24.74
CA ASP A 452 -16.10 -44.61 -25.94
C ASP A 452 -17.00 -43.72 -26.79
N ASN A 453 -16.70 -43.71 -28.09
CA ASN A 453 -17.47 -43.09 -29.17
C ASN A 453 -18.68 -43.96 -29.48
N MET A 454 -19.90 -43.41 -29.50
CA MET A 454 -20.92 -43.89 -30.44
C MET A 454 -21.91 -42.77 -30.84
N LEU A 455 -21.78 -42.38 -32.10
CA LEU A 455 -22.80 -41.79 -32.96
C LEU A 455 -23.90 -42.82 -33.28
N LEU A 456 -25.04 -42.31 -33.77
CA LEU A 456 -26.25 -42.97 -34.31
C LEU A 456 -27.38 -43.09 -33.27
N GLY A 457 -28.63 -42.72 -33.54
CA GLY A 457 -29.28 -42.23 -34.74
C GLY A 457 -30.77 -42.06 -34.42
N TYR A 458 -31.41 -41.03 -34.97
CA TYR A 458 -32.87 -40.90 -34.98
C TYR A 458 -33.52 -42.09 -35.69
N PRO A 459 -34.77 -42.43 -35.32
CA PRO A 459 -35.81 -42.20 -36.31
C PRO A 459 -37.08 -41.52 -35.77
N ARG A 460 -37.71 -40.79 -36.70
CA ARG A 460 -39.06 -40.23 -36.66
C ARG A 460 -40.15 -41.33 -36.71
N GLN A 461 -41.38 -40.88 -36.43
CA GLN A 461 -42.72 -41.45 -36.71
C GLN A 461 -43.32 -42.21 -35.51
N SER A 462 -44.57 -42.02 -35.07
CA SER A 462 -45.82 -41.64 -35.76
C SER A 462 -46.86 -41.01 -34.81
N ARG A 463 -47.86 -40.40 -35.44
CA ARG A 463 -49.12 -39.83 -34.92
C ARG A 463 -50.09 -40.83 -34.27
N CYS A 464 -51.07 -40.25 -33.58
CA CYS A 464 -52.42 -40.74 -33.19
C CYS A 464 -52.49 -41.63 -31.95
N MET A 465 -53.02 -41.13 -30.83
CA MET A 465 -54.43 -40.79 -30.57
C MET A 465 -54.50 -39.55 -29.67
#